data_AF-A0A150T698-F1
#
_entry.id   AF-A0A150T698-F1
#
_cell.length_a   1.000
_cell.length_b   1.000
_cell.length_c   1.000
_cell.angle_alpha   90.00
_cell.angle_beta   90.00
_cell.angle_gamma   90.00
#
_symmetry.space_group_name_H-M   'P 1'
#
loop_
_entity.id
_entity.type
_entity.pdbx_description
1 polymer ?
#
loop_
_entity_poly.entity_id
_entity_poly.type
_entity_poly.pdbx_seq_one_letter_code
_entity_poly.pdbx_strand_id
1 'polypeptide(L)'
;MSDEQGRYRVRFHFDAGDPASRAFPSRLVRMIQPHAGPSYGIHFPLKPGIEVLLVFVDGEPDRPMIVGAAPNPITPSPVTREVNLMHRIETSTGILIEMRDCPPRG
;
A
#
# COMPACT_ATOMS: atom_id res chain seq x y z
N MET A 1 0.39 -2.04 11.91
CA MET A 1 0.20 -3.43 11.43
C MET A 1 -1.27 -3.65 11.14
N SER A 2 -1.61 -4.61 10.27
CA SER A 2 -3.01 -4.95 10.02
C SER A 2 -3.66 -5.66 11.21
N ASP A 3 -5.00 -5.65 11.24
CA ASP A 3 -5.79 -6.48 12.17
C ASP A 3 -5.99 -7.92 11.64
N GLU A 4 -6.79 -8.71 12.38
CA GLU A 4 -7.15 -10.10 12.07
C GLU A 4 -7.84 -10.28 10.70
N GLN A 5 -8.36 -9.20 10.11
CA GLN A 5 -9.05 -9.19 8.82
C GLN A 5 -8.20 -8.53 7.72
N GLY A 6 -6.92 -8.25 7.98
CA GLY A 6 -6.04 -7.59 7.01
C GLY A 6 -6.34 -6.11 6.78
N ARG A 7 -7.07 -5.45 7.70
CA ARG A 7 -7.44 -4.03 7.62
C ARG A 7 -6.41 -3.16 8.32
N TYR A 8 -6.33 -1.89 7.92
CA TYR A 8 -5.34 -0.95 8.42
C TYR A 8 -6.00 0.26 9.07
N ARG A 9 -5.29 0.89 10.00
CA ARG A 9 -5.59 2.26 10.42
C ARG A 9 -4.79 3.23 9.55
N VAL A 10 -5.41 4.34 9.19
CA VAL A 10 -4.82 5.39 8.36
C VAL A 10 -4.89 6.71 9.11
N ARG A 11 -4.01 7.63 8.76
CA ARG A 11 -4.10 9.03 9.20
C ARG A 11 -4.25 9.90 7.97
N PHE A 12 -5.25 10.77 7.97
CA PHE A 12 -5.45 11.71 6.88
C PHE A 12 -4.49 12.89 7.03
N HIS A 13 -3.99 13.42 5.91
CA HIS A 13 -3.09 14.58 5.95
C HIS A 13 -3.77 15.86 6.46
N PHE A 14 -5.09 15.95 6.30
CA PHE A 14 -5.90 17.06 6.80
C PHE A 14 -6.38 16.86 8.25
N ASP A 15 -6.00 15.77 8.92
CA ASP A 15 -6.27 15.58 10.34
C ASP A 15 -5.38 16.53 11.14
N ALA A 16 -5.95 17.63 11.62
CA ALA A 16 -5.26 18.69 12.35
C ALA A 16 -4.97 18.35 13.83
N GLY A 17 -5.43 17.18 14.31
CA GLY A 17 -5.17 16.73 15.68
C GLY A 17 -3.70 16.37 15.92
N ASP A 18 -3.23 16.51 17.16
CA ASP A 18 -1.89 16.06 17.55
C ASP A 18 -1.79 14.54 17.34
N PRO A 19 -0.83 14.05 16.54
CA PRO A 19 -0.60 12.63 16.31
C PRO A 19 -0.39 11.80 17.58
N ALA A 20 0.15 12.40 18.65
CA ALA A 20 0.37 11.75 19.94
C ALA A 20 -0.90 11.72 20.81
N SER A 21 -1.86 12.61 20.55
CA SER A 21 -3.08 12.75 21.37
C SER A 21 -4.14 11.68 21.09
N ARG A 22 -4.10 11.05 19.91
CA ARG A 22 -5.10 10.05 19.49
C ARG A 22 -4.41 8.73 19.17
N ALA A 23 -4.59 7.73 20.04
CA ALA A 23 -4.01 6.40 19.86
C ALA A 23 -4.41 5.74 18.51
N PHE A 24 -5.57 6.12 17.94
CA PHE A 24 -6.10 5.52 16.71
C PHE A 24 -6.83 6.56 15.83
N PRO A 25 -6.17 7.14 14.81
CA PRO A 25 -6.71 8.28 14.05
C PRO A 25 -7.88 7.95 13.12
N SER A 26 -8.10 6.67 12.76
CA SER A 26 -9.22 6.25 11.91
C SER A 26 -9.88 4.95 12.39
N ARG A 27 -11.09 4.68 11.86
CA ARG A 27 -11.63 3.31 11.79
C ARG A 27 -10.73 2.40 10.95
N LEU A 28 -10.91 1.09 11.08
CA LEU A 28 -10.21 0.11 10.25
C LEU A 28 -10.68 0.21 8.79
N VAL A 29 -9.73 0.19 7.87
CA VAL A 29 -9.93 0.39 6.43
C VAL A 29 -9.41 -0.83 5.68
N ARG A 30 -10.23 -1.37 4.77
CA ARG A 30 -9.84 -2.50 3.91
C ARG A 30 -8.90 -2.02 2.80
N MET A 31 -7.94 -2.85 2.45
CA MET A 31 -7.08 -2.65 1.28
C MET A 31 -7.53 -3.55 0.13
N ILE A 32 -7.69 -2.96 -1.05
CA ILE A 32 -7.94 -3.70 -2.30
C ILE A 32 -6.74 -4.61 -2.56
N GLN A 33 -7.02 -5.89 -2.85
CA GLN A 33 -6.00 -6.88 -3.21
C GLN A 33 -6.08 -7.20 -4.70
N PRO A 34 -4.95 -7.51 -5.37
CA PRO A 34 -4.97 -7.97 -6.76
C PRO A 34 -5.78 -9.26 -6.96
N HIS A 35 -5.84 -10.12 -5.93
CA HIS A 35 -6.59 -11.37 -5.95
C HIS A 35 -6.99 -11.77 -4.52
N ALA A 36 -8.22 -12.22 -4.32
CA ALA A 36 -8.73 -12.64 -3.01
C ALA A 36 -9.85 -13.67 -3.13
N GLY A 37 -9.87 -14.63 -2.22
CA GLY A 37 -10.93 -15.62 -2.00
C GLY A 37 -10.92 -16.11 -0.55
N PRO A 38 -11.79 -17.08 -0.19
CA PRO A 38 -11.95 -17.52 1.21
C PRO A 38 -10.67 -18.06 1.88
N SER A 39 -9.74 -18.63 1.10
CA SER A 39 -8.51 -19.25 1.60
C SER A 39 -7.31 -19.12 0.64
N TYR A 40 -7.40 -18.21 -0.34
CA TYR A 40 -6.36 -17.96 -1.33
C TYR A 40 -6.36 -16.48 -1.70
N GLY A 41 -5.25 -15.99 -2.27
CA GLY A 41 -5.13 -14.60 -2.72
C GLY A 41 -3.71 -14.09 -2.72
N ILE A 42 -3.58 -12.77 -2.88
CA ILE A 42 -2.33 -12.03 -2.77
C ILE A 42 -2.54 -10.95 -1.72
N HIS A 43 -1.72 -10.92 -0.67
CA HIS A 43 -1.74 -9.87 0.33
C HIS A 43 -0.31 -9.39 0.63
N PHE A 44 -0.02 -8.12 0.35
CA PHE A 44 1.27 -7.50 0.66
C PHE A 44 1.11 -6.55 1.86
N PRO A 45 1.50 -6.96 3.08
CA PRO A 45 1.15 -6.18 4.26
C PRO A 45 1.81 -4.80 4.30
N LEU A 46 1.01 -3.76 4.52
CA LEU A 46 1.54 -2.42 4.75
C LEU A 46 2.19 -2.30 6.14
N LYS A 47 3.35 -1.66 6.19
CA LYS A 47 4.04 -1.29 7.42
C LYS A 47 3.59 0.11 7.89
N PRO A 48 3.78 0.45 9.18
CA PRO A 48 3.56 1.82 9.64
C PRO A 48 4.37 2.83 8.83
N GLY A 49 3.76 3.98 8.50
CA GLY A 49 4.42 5.06 7.76
C GLY A 49 4.35 4.96 6.24
N ILE A 50 3.81 3.87 5.68
CA ILE A 50 3.59 3.78 4.22
C ILE A 50 2.42 4.67 3.81
N GLU A 51 2.66 5.52 2.81
CA GLU A 51 1.64 6.37 2.21
C GLU A 51 0.73 5.55 1.29
N VAL A 52 -0.57 5.84 1.34
CA VAL A 52 -1.60 5.10 0.61
C VAL A 52 -2.61 6.04 -0.01
N LEU A 53 -3.20 5.61 -1.12
CA LEU A 53 -4.35 6.27 -1.71
C LEU A 53 -5.65 5.66 -1.18
N LEU A 54 -6.60 6.53 -0.86
CA LEU A 54 -7.94 6.15 -0.41
C LEU A 54 -8.96 6.51 -1.47
N VAL A 55 -9.96 5.65 -1.62
CA VAL A 55 -11.21 5.94 -2.32
C VAL A 55 -12.36 5.86 -1.32
N PHE A 56 -13.38 6.69 -1.52
CA PHE A 56 -14.61 6.69 -0.75
C PHE A 56 -15.72 6.09 -1.61
N VAL A 57 -16.24 4.93 -1.21
CA VAL A 57 -17.24 4.19 -2.01
C VAL A 57 -18.49 5.04 -2.15
N ASP A 58 -18.97 5.23 -3.39
CA ASP A 58 -20.09 6.11 -3.73
C ASP A 58 -19.91 7.58 -3.31
N GLY A 59 -18.67 8.01 -3.07
CA GLY A 59 -18.35 9.34 -2.57
C GLY A 59 -18.61 9.54 -1.07
N GLU A 60 -19.00 8.48 -0.34
CA GLU A 60 -19.32 8.53 1.09
C GLU A 60 -18.04 8.56 1.96
N PRO A 61 -17.73 9.68 2.66
CA PRO A 61 -16.55 9.81 3.51
C PRO A 61 -16.45 8.76 4.62
N ASP A 62 -17.58 8.18 5.06
CA ASP A 62 -17.60 7.11 6.06
C ASP A 62 -17.29 5.73 5.48
N ARG A 63 -17.14 5.60 4.16
CA ARG A 63 -16.83 4.35 3.44
C ARG A 63 -15.46 4.35 2.73
N PRO A 64 -14.32 4.75 3.35
CA PRO A 64 -13.01 4.58 2.74
C PRO A 64 -12.62 3.12 2.48
N MET A 65 -11.84 2.95 1.42
CA MET A 65 -11.04 1.78 1.06
C MET A 65 -9.65 2.23 0.58
N ILE A 66 -8.60 1.50 0.96
CA ILE A 66 -7.24 1.70 0.44
C ILE A 66 -7.17 1.07 -0.95
N VAL A 67 -6.80 1.87 -1.95
CA VAL A 67 -6.65 1.43 -3.35
C VAL A 67 -5.27 0.84 -3.59
N GLY A 68 -4.24 1.38 -2.93
CA GLY A 68 -2.86 0.91 -3.03
C GLY A 68 -1.89 1.80 -2.27
N ALA A 69 -0.64 1.36 -2.17
CA ALA A 69 0.46 2.17 -1.66
C ALA A 69 0.95 3.16 -2.73
N ALA A 70 1.38 4.34 -2.29
CA ALA A 70 1.93 5.38 -3.14
C ALA A 70 3.39 5.65 -2.75
N PRO A 71 4.38 5.24 -3.56
CA PRO A 71 5.77 5.57 -3.32
C PRO A 71 6.00 7.09 -3.26
N ASN A 72 6.91 7.52 -2.40
CA ASN A 72 7.26 8.92 -2.19
C ASN A 72 8.77 9.05 -1.86
N PRO A 73 9.33 10.26 -1.68
CA PRO A 73 10.76 10.43 -1.40
C PRO A 73 11.28 9.74 -0.13
N ILE A 74 10.41 9.47 0.86
CA ILE A 74 10.77 8.76 2.09
C ILE A 74 10.71 7.23 1.90
N THR A 75 9.78 6.77 1.05
CA THR A 75 9.50 5.37 0.74
C THR A 75 9.50 5.16 -0.78
N PRO A 76 10.69 5.13 -1.41
CA PRO A 76 10.80 5.07 -2.86
C PRO A 76 10.32 3.72 -3.41
N SER A 77 9.94 3.74 -4.70
CA SER A 77 9.63 2.52 -5.45
C SER A 77 10.87 1.63 -5.58
N PRO A 78 10.73 0.28 -5.55
CA PRO A 78 11.84 -0.64 -5.86
C PRO A 78 12.27 -0.58 -7.35
N VAL A 79 11.48 0.09 -8.18
CA VAL A 79 11.76 0.35 -9.59
C VAL A 79 11.81 1.87 -9.82
N THR A 80 12.99 2.37 -10.13
CA THR A 80 13.29 3.78 -10.44
C THR A 80 13.93 3.88 -11.83
N ARG A 81 14.36 5.10 -12.21
CA ARG A 81 14.93 5.37 -13.53
C ARG A 81 16.10 4.44 -13.89
N GLU A 82 16.93 4.08 -12.92
CA GLU A 82 18.14 3.28 -13.09
C GLU A 82 17.84 1.83 -13.47
N VAL A 83 16.65 1.34 -13.13
CA VAL A 83 16.23 -0.06 -13.30
C VAL A 83 14.83 -0.16 -13.93
N ASN A 84 14.47 0.79 -14.79
CA ASN A 84 13.11 0.94 -15.32
C ASN A 84 12.62 -0.18 -16.26
N LEU A 85 13.49 -1.12 -16.66
CA LEU A 85 13.14 -2.34 -17.39
C LEU A 85 12.85 -3.53 -16.46
N MET A 86 12.91 -3.32 -15.15
CA MET A 86 12.67 -4.36 -14.16
C MET A 86 11.22 -4.31 -13.67
N HIS A 87 10.62 -5.48 -13.55
CA HIS A 87 9.39 -5.73 -12.79
C HIS A 87 9.80 -6.42 -11.49
N ARG A 88 9.52 -5.83 -10.33
CA ARG A 88 10.02 -6.32 -9.03
C ARG A 88 8.92 -6.45 -7.98
N ILE A 89 8.99 -7.54 -7.23
CA ILE A 89 8.32 -7.72 -5.94
C ILE A 89 9.42 -7.97 -4.91
N GLU A 90 9.62 -7.00 -4.03
CA GLU A 90 10.67 -7.04 -3.00
C GLU A 90 10.06 -6.92 -1.61
N THR A 91 10.39 -7.85 -0.73
CA THR A 91 9.97 -7.78 0.68
C THR A 91 10.98 -7.01 1.50
N SER A 92 10.55 -6.50 2.65
CA SER A 92 11.42 -5.71 3.54
C SER A 92 12.64 -6.44 4.12
N THR A 93 12.69 -7.77 3.99
CA THR A 93 13.82 -8.60 4.44
C THR A 93 14.70 -9.05 3.29
N GLY A 94 14.44 -8.58 2.06
CA GLY A 94 15.25 -8.87 0.88
C GLY A 94 14.86 -10.10 0.06
N ILE A 95 13.64 -10.65 0.25
CA ILE A 95 13.14 -11.65 -0.71
C ILE A 95 12.71 -10.91 -1.97
N LEU A 96 13.26 -11.32 -3.12
CA LEU A 96 13.06 -10.65 -4.40
C LEU A 96 12.56 -11.63 -5.46
N ILE A 97 11.47 -11.25 -6.14
CA ILE A 97 11.05 -11.82 -7.42
C ILE A 97 11.22 -10.71 -8.45
N GLU A 98 12.03 -10.94 -9.49
CA GLU A 98 12.25 -9.97 -10.54
C GLU A 98 12.18 -10.56 -11.95
N MET A 99 11.66 -9.76 -12.88
CA MET A 99 11.64 -10.05 -14.31
C MET A 99 12.19 -8.82 -15.03
N ARG A 100 13.03 -9.02 -16.04
CA ARG A 100 13.60 -7.92 -16.83
C ARG A 100 13.06 -7.99 -18.25
N ASP A 101 12.51 -6.89 -18.73
CA ASP A 101 12.17 -6.76 -20.15
C ASP A 101 13.44 -6.72 -20.99
N CYS A 102 13.44 -7.48 -22.09
CA CYS A 102 14.45 -7.32 -23.11
C CYS A 102 14.10 -6.08 -23.94
N PRO A 103 15.03 -5.15 -24.21
CA PRO A 103 14.80 -4.11 -25.19
C PRO A 103 14.34 -4.75 -26.52
N PRO A 104 13.46 -4.10 -27.29
CA PRO A 104 13.02 -4.63 -28.58
C PRO A 104 14.24 -4.97 -29.43
N ARG A 105 14.28 -6.18 -29.99
CA ARG A 105 15.26 -6.51 -31.02
C ARG A 105 14.81 -5.83 -32.31
N GLY A 106 15.63 -4.89 -32.79
CA GLY A 106 15.46 -4.28 -34.11
C GLY A 106 15.61 -5.29 -35.23
#